data_AF-A0A5M3MJ88-F1
#
_entry.id   AF-A0A5M3MJ88-F1
#
_cell.length_a   1.000
_cell.length_b   1.000
_cell.length_c   1.000
_cell.angle_alpha   90.00
_cell.angle_beta   90.00
_cell.angle_gamma   90.00
#
_symmetry.space_group_name_H-M   'P 1'
#
loop_
_entity.id
_entity.type
_entity.pdbx_description
1 polymer ?
#
loop_
_entity_poly.entity_id
_entity_poly.type
_entity_poly.pdbx_seq_one_letter_code
_entity_poly.pdbx_strand_id
1 'polypeptide(L)'
;MSLDQNLFTLALTPNSSDPSITDLVDPSGVVHYSKVRVPGAAYRIEVYDPISQSLLATATAPSATSKHKTVELYNPTQIVELKHTGTLSFRWSFKWEDHEFEWKREECYMIRKPDPPVLVTVTKEPRGRIQTSSVQMLDYNLNRFQVDDRKGLEIVILTALLTFQDSSDAYHRSPSASESVTPSTSSTATPASKPSPSSSPAPKRPPKPAPKTGVERISELQAGSGEVNVITVGSEGKVSDYATYCSSLLQDDAMLFVTVRSSDSDHVPKVLQVVEETKRARHKAGIDKELHQYVVYDSALPTQKGTRVIKLDDEPKDKSKFSGYTPPSSVAIHLSKIDIPELQPRSKYDSRPSMPSGSTVPPPNETKKERKEREKREKEQEKKLKKGKGRYLSF
;
A
#
# COMPACT_ATOMS: atom_id res chain seq x y z
N MET A 1 7.96 4.65 -29.92
CA MET A 1 6.56 5.10 -29.81
C MET A 1 6.60 6.51 -29.25
N SER A 2 6.05 7.48 -29.98
CA SER A 2 5.98 8.88 -29.55
C SER A 2 5.09 8.96 -28.32
N LEU A 3 5.61 9.44 -27.19
CA LEU A 3 4.79 9.82 -26.04
C LEU A 3 3.85 10.95 -26.48
N ASP A 4 2.57 10.85 -26.13
CA ASP A 4 1.55 11.84 -26.46
C ASP A 4 2.00 13.26 -26.08
N GLN A 5 1.77 14.21 -26.97
CA GLN A 5 2.13 15.63 -26.84
C GLN A 5 1.36 16.35 -25.71
N ASN A 6 0.43 15.65 -25.04
CA ASN A 6 -0.44 16.14 -23.96
C ASN A 6 -0.04 15.61 -22.56
N LEU A 7 1.20 15.16 -22.40
CA LEU A 7 1.70 14.58 -21.15
C LEU A 7 2.64 15.54 -20.45
N PHE A 8 2.18 16.16 -19.37
CA PHE A 8 3.03 16.96 -18.52
C PHE A 8 3.85 16.03 -17.61
N THR A 9 5.17 15.99 -17.80
CA THR A 9 6.07 15.08 -17.08
C THR A 9 7.12 15.90 -16.34
N LEU A 10 7.34 15.59 -15.07
CA LEU A 10 8.36 16.23 -14.23
C LEU A 10 9.24 15.16 -13.59
N ALA A 11 10.55 15.32 -13.70
CA ALA A 11 11.55 14.54 -12.98
C ALA A 11 11.84 15.22 -11.64
N LEU A 12 11.95 14.42 -10.57
CA LEU A 12 12.32 14.89 -9.25
C LEU A 12 13.83 14.77 -9.11
N THR A 13 14.52 15.90 -9.08
CA THR A 13 15.98 15.96 -9.07
C THR A 13 16.48 16.82 -7.90
N PRO A 14 17.47 16.38 -7.13
CA PRO A 14 18.16 17.27 -6.19
C PRO A 14 18.74 18.48 -6.94
N ASN A 15 18.58 19.67 -6.38
CA ASN A 15 19.14 20.88 -6.97
C ASN A 15 20.67 20.80 -7.01
N SER A 16 21.27 21.34 -8.07
CA SER A 16 22.72 21.23 -8.31
C SER A 16 23.55 22.10 -7.36
N SER A 17 22.98 23.19 -6.84
CA SER A 17 23.62 24.12 -5.92
C SER A 17 23.37 23.76 -4.46
N ASP A 18 22.14 23.34 -4.14
CA ASP A 18 21.75 22.94 -2.78
C ASP A 18 21.00 21.59 -2.79
N PRO A 19 21.66 20.48 -2.42
CA PRO A 19 21.04 19.16 -2.37
C PRO A 19 19.85 19.03 -1.40
N SER A 20 19.63 20.00 -0.50
CA SER A 20 18.46 20.03 0.38
C SER A 20 17.17 20.43 -0.35
N ILE A 21 17.31 21.02 -1.54
CA ILE A 21 16.21 21.42 -2.41
C ILE A 21 15.96 20.32 -3.44
N THR A 22 14.70 19.97 -3.66
CA THR A 22 14.28 19.05 -4.72
C THR A 22 13.55 19.82 -5.80
N ASP A 23 14.11 19.85 -7.00
CA ASP A 23 13.53 20.49 -8.17
C ASP A 23 12.67 19.51 -8.97
N LEU A 24 11.56 20.00 -9.50
CA LEU A 24 10.69 19.30 -10.43
C LEU A 24 10.93 19.86 -11.83
N VAL A 25 11.58 19.06 -12.67
CA VAL A 25 12.17 19.49 -13.95
C VAL A 25 11.49 18.78 -15.11
N ASP A 26 11.08 19.52 -16.13
CA ASP A 26 10.51 18.91 -17.33
C ASP A 26 11.58 18.26 -18.24
N PRO A 27 11.19 17.51 -19.29
CA PRO A 27 12.15 16.89 -20.20
C PRO A 27 13.01 17.88 -20.99
N SER A 28 12.63 19.16 -21.05
CA SER A 28 13.41 20.22 -21.69
C SER A 28 14.45 20.85 -20.76
N GLY A 29 14.44 20.46 -19.48
CA GLY A 29 15.36 20.95 -18.45
C GLY A 29 14.86 22.19 -17.72
N VAL A 30 13.60 22.60 -17.91
CA VAL A 30 13.02 23.75 -17.22
C VAL A 30 12.51 23.30 -15.85
N VAL A 31 12.91 24.02 -14.81
CA VAL A 31 12.40 23.81 -13.45
C VAL A 31 11.03 24.49 -13.32
N HIS A 32 10.02 23.73 -12.93
CA HIS A 32 8.66 24.26 -12.71
C HIS A 32 8.36 24.49 -11.23
N TYR A 33 8.95 23.68 -10.35
CA TYR A 33 8.75 23.78 -8.89
C TYR A 33 10.00 23.41 -8.13
N SER A 34 10.18 24.02 -6.96
CA SER A 34 11.24 23.65 -6.01
C SER A 34 10.65 23.35 -4.64
N LYS A 35 10.93 22.16 -4.10
CA LYS A 35 10.59 21.73 -2.75
C LYS A 35 11.74 22.04 -1.79
N VAL A 36 11.42 22.68 -0.67
CA VAL A 36 12.33 22.85 0.47
C VAL A 36 11.72 22.19 1.70
N ARG A 37 12.51 21.39 2.42
CA ARG A 37 12.11 20.84 3.72
C ARG A 37 12.57 21.78 4.82
N VAL A 38 11.63 22.35 5.57
CA VAL A 38 11.93 23.29 6.64
C VAL A 38 12.30 22.52 7.92
N PRO A 39 13.49 22.72 8.50
CA PRO A 39 13.85 22.11 9.77
C PRO A 39 12.95 22.64 10.89
N GLY A 40 12.46 21.74 11.75
CA GLY A 40 11.58 22.12 12.85
C GLY A 40 11.07 20.94 13.68
N ALA A 41 10.37 21.26 14.76
CA ALA A 41 9.77 20.27 15.65
C ALA A 41 8.60 19.51 14.98
N ALA A 42 7.85 20.20 14.12
CA ALA A 42 6.81 19.62 13.28
C ALA A 42 7.33 19.42 11.85
N TYR A 43 6.75 18.46 11.13
CA TYR A 43 7.04 18.28 9.71
C TYR A 43 6.46 19.43 8.90
N ARG A 44 7.31 20.08 8.10
CA ARG A 44 6.94 21.16 7.19
C ARG A 44 7.76 21.08 5.91
N ILE A 45 7.07 21.18 4.78
CA ILE A 45 7.69 21.43 3.47
C ILE A 45 7.05 22.65 2.82
N GLU A 46 7.81 23.31 1.97
CA GLU A 46 7.40 24.46 1.19
C GLU A 46 7.70 24.20 -0.28
N VAL A 47 6.77 24.60 -1.14
CA VAL A 47 6.88 24.46 -2.60
C VAL A 47 6.84 25.86 -3.21
N TYR A 48 7.84 26.16 -4.02
CA TYR A 48 8.05 27.46 -4.63
C TYR A 48 7.97 27.40 -6.15
N ASP A 49 7.55 28.51 -6.76
CA ASP A 49 7.84 28.81 -8.16
C ASP A 49 9.30 29.27 -8.27
N PRO A 50 10.18 28.57 -9.01
CA PRO A 50 11.59 28.90 -9.10
C PRO A 50 11.87 30.24 -9.80
N ILE A 51 10.95 30.72 -10.65
CA ILE A 51 11.14 31.97 -11.41
C ILE A 51 10.78 33.17 -10.55
N SER A 52 9.58 33.17 -9.96
CA SER A 52 9.11 34.30 -9.14
C SER A 52 9.56 34.20 -7.67
N GLN A 53 10.06 33.04 -7.24
CA GLN A 53 10.32 32.70 -5.83
C GLN A 53 9.08 32.82 -4.94
N SER A 54 7.89 32.78 -5.54
CA SER A 54 6.63 32.81 -4.80
C SER A 54 6.39 31.47 -4.11
N LEU A 55 6.02 31.52 -2.83
CA LEU A 55 5.53 30.36 -2.10
C LEU A 55 4.17 29.96 -2.68
N LEU A 56 4.08 28.73 -3.19
CA LEU A 56 2.87 28.19 -3.82
C LEU A 56 2.07 27.32 -2.85
N ALA A 57 2.77 26.52 -2.05
CA ALA A 57 2.13 25.65 -1.07
C ALA A 57 3.03 25.36 0.12
N THR A 58 2.42 25.19 1.29
CA THR A 58 3.05 24.64 2.49
C THR A 58 2.32 23.37 2.89
N ALA A 59 3.04 22.27 3.13
CA ALA A 59 2.45 21.08 3.75
C ALA A 59 2.98 20.89 5.17
N THR A 60 2.07 20.66 6.12
CA THR A 60 2.39 20.51 7.54
C THR A 60 1.79 19.24 8.14
N ALA A 61 2.49 18.68 9.13
CA ALA A 61 2.01 17.58 9.95
C ALA A 61 2.83 17.45 11.25
N PRO A 62 2.36 16.71 12.27
CA PRO A 62 3.18 16.43 13.46
C PRO A 62 4.49 15.72 13.14
N SER A 63 4.49 14.82 12.15
CA SER A 63 5.68 14.13 11.65
C SER A 63 5.56 13.81 10.16
N ALA A 64 6.68 13.48 9.51
CA ALA A 64 6.67 13.04 8.12
C ALA A 64 5.83 11.78 7.92
N THR A 65 5.74 10.90 8.93
CA THR A 65 4.98 9.64 8.89
C THR A 65 3.52 9.77 9.36
N SER A 66 3.07 11.00 9.67
CA SER A 66 1.69 11.24 10.10
C SER A 66 0.69 10.76 9.05
N LYS A 67 -0.39 10.11 9.49
CA LYS A 67 -1.52 9.64 8.65
C LYS A 67 -2.46 10.77 8.21
N HIS A 68 -2.21 11.98 8.68
CA HIS A 68 -2.94 13.19 8.31
C HIS A 68 -1.94 14.30 8.06
N LYS A 69 -2.13 15.02 6.96
CA LYS A 69 -1.29 16.15 6.56
C LYS A 69 -2.19 17.26 6.02
N THR A 70 -1.78 18.49 6.23
CA THR A 70 -2.51 19.67 5.76
C THR A 70 -1.67 20.39 4.74
N VAL A 71 -2.22 20.59 3.53
CA VAL A 71 -1.64 21.40 2.47
C VAL A 71 -2.36 22.74 2.46
N GLU A 72 -1.63 23.82 2.63
CA GLU A 72 -2.11 25.19 2.45
C GLU A 72 -1.52 25.72 1.14
N LEU A 73 -2.38 26.07 0.19
CA LEU A 73 -2.02 26.78 -1.02
C LEU A 73 -1.98 28.28 -0.77
N TYR A 74 -1.23 29.00 -1.61
CA TYR A 74 -1.20 30.46 -1.63
C TYR A 74 -1.53 30.98 -3.03
N ASN A 75 -2.20 32.13 -3.08
CA ASN A 75 -2.62 32.83 -4.30
C ASN A 75 -3.52 31.99 -5.24
N PRO A 76 -4.74 31.60 -4.83
CA PRO A 76 -5.45 32.00 -3.60
C PRO A 76 -5.16 31.07 -2.40
N THR A 77 -5.45 31.56 -1.19
CA THR A 77 -5.30 30.74 0.02
C THR A 77 -6.39 29.68 0.10
N GLN A 78 -6.00 28.41 0.11
CA GLN A 78 -6.91 27.28 0.23
C GLN A 78 -6.27 26.15 1.02
N ILE A 79 -7.04 25.51 1.89
CA ILE A 79 -6.55 24.43 2.76
C ILE A 79 -7.14 23.10 2.26
N VAL A 80 -6.26 22.13 2.04
CA VAL A 80 -6.57 20.77 1.60
C VAL A 80 -6.04 19.77 2.60
N GLU A 81 -6.91 18.88 3.06
CA GLU A 81 -6.55 17.81 3.97
C GLU A 81 -6.20 16.54 3.19
N LEU A 82 -5.01 16.01 3.43
CA LEU A 82 -4.60 14.68 2.99
C LEU A 82 -4.87 13.69 4.12
N LYS A 83 -5.64 12.63 3.83
CA LYS A 83 -5.99 11.59 4.81
C LYS A 83 -5.54 10.23 4.33
N HIS A 84 -4.77 9.52 5.15
CA HIS A 84 -4.49 8.11 4.90
C HIS A 84 -5.76 7.28 5.11
N THR A 85 -6.30 6.74 4.02
CA THR A 85 -7.51 5.91 4.01
C THR A 85 -7.22 4.42 3.93
N GLY A 86 -5.95 4.06 3.72
CA GLY A 86 -5.53 2.66 3.70
C GLY A 86 -5.52 2.03 5.09
N THR A 87 -5.81 0.72 5.15
CA THR A 87 -5.57 -0.12 6.32
C THR A 87 -4.20 -0.79 6.23
N LEU A 88 -3.92 -1.44 5.09
CA LEU A 88 -2.70 -2.21 4.79
C LEU A 88 -2.04 -1.82 3.47
N SER A 89 -2.70 -0.94 2.69
CA SER A 89 -2.23 -0.46 1.39
C SER A 89 -1.92 1.03 1.46
N PHE A 90 -1.00 1.50 0.62
CA PHE A 90 -0.77 2.92 0.44
C PHE A 90 -2.01 3.52 -0.24
N ARG A 91 -2.87 4.15 0.56
CA ARG A 91 -4.04 4.88 0.08
C ARG A 91 -4.19 6.20 0.82
N TRP A 92 -4.23 7.27 0.06
CA TRP A 92 -4.43 8.62 0.56
C TRP A 92 -5.54 9.29 -0.22
N SER A 93 -6.47 9.92 0.47
CA SER A 93 -7.52 10.70 -0.19
C SER A 93 -7.43 12.18 0.17
N PHE A 94 -7.91 12.99 -0.75
CA PHE A 94 -8.13 14.42 -0.55
C PHE A 94 -9.31 14.86 -1.41
N LYS A 95 -9.84 16.04 -1.10
CA LYS A 95 -10.91 16.66 -1.89
C LYS A 95 -10.38 17.94 -2.50
N TRP A 96 -10.75 18.18 -3.74
CA TRP A 96 -10.48 19.41 -4.45
C TRP A 96 -11.75 19.82 -5.20
N GLU A 97 -12.26 21.01 -4.89
CA GLU A 97 -13.57 21.45 -5.35
C GLU A 97 -14.65 20.39 -5.04
N ASP A 98 -15.48 20.04 -6.02
CA ASP A 98 -16.52 19.02 -5.90
C ASP A 98 -16.03 17.58 -6.19
N HIS A 99 -14.72 17.39 -6.33
CA HIS A 99 -14.10 16.12 -6.72
C HIS A 99 -13.32 15.47 -5.56
N GLU A 100 -13.43 14.14 -5.47
CA GLU A 100 -12.63 13.34 -4.54
C GLU A 100 -11.48 12.68 -5.31
N PHE A 101 -10.28 12.77 -4.77
CA PHE A 101 -9.08 12.17 -5.33
C PHE A 101 -8.50 11.14 -4.38
N GLU A 102 -7.90 10.09 -4.96
CA GLU A 102 -7.29 9.00 -4.23
C GLU A 102 -5.95 8.61 -4.86
N TRP A 103 -4.88 8.72 -4.09
CA TRP A 103 -3.61 8.11 -4.37
C TRP A 103 -3.63 6.63 -3.98
N LYS A 104 -3.23 5.77 -4.92
CA LYS A 104 -2.94 4.35 -4.74
C LYS A 104 -1.52 4.09 -5.22
N ARG A 105 -0.60 3.95 -4.28
CA ARG A 105 0.84 3.79 -4.54
C ARG A 105 1.37 4.85 -5.53
N GLU A 106 1.68 4.43 -6.77
CA GLU A 106 2.26 5.25 -7.84
C GLU A 106 1.21 5.98 -8.69
N GLU A 107 -0.09 5.83 -8.39
CA GLU A 107 -1.17 6.31 -9.24
C GLU A 107 -2.12 7.22 -8.45
N CYS A 108 -2.54 8.34 -9.03
CA CYS A 108 -3.58 9.20 -8.50
C CYS A 108 -4.83 9.10 -9.35
N TYR A 109 -5.97 8.86 -8.71
CA TYR A 109 -7.27 8.69 -9.33
C TYR A 109 -8.23 9.79 -8.89
N MET A 110 -9.03 10.32 -9.81
CA MET A 110 -10.24 11.06 -9.48
C MET A 110 -11.41 10.07 -9.35
N ILE A 111 -12.01 10.03 -8.17
CA ILE A 111 -13.10 9.13 -7.82
C ILE A 111 -14.43 9.74 -8.26
N ARG A 112 -15.19 9.02 -9.09
CA ARG A 112 -16.49 9.47 -9.60
C ARG A 112 -17.52 8.38 -9.41
N LYS A 113 -18.42 8.46 -8.43
CA LYS A 113 -19.49 7.45 -8.30
C LYS A 113 -20.73 7.94 -9.06
N PRO A 114 -21.43 7.08 -9.83
CA PRO A 114 -21.25 5.61 -9.95
C PRO A 114 -20.21 5.17 -11.00
N ASP A 115 -19.61 6.11 -11.73
CA ASP A 115 -18.65 5.83 -12.80
C ASP A 115 -17.34 5.16 -12.30
N PRO A 116 -16.50 4.63 -13.19
CA PRO A 116 -15.16 4.17 -12.82
C PRO A 116 -14.24 5.35 -12.41
N PRO A 117 -13.31 5.14 -11.47
CA PRO A 117 -12.25 6.11 -11.18
C PRO A 117 -11.40 6.42 -12.41
N VAL A 118 -10.99 7.69 -12.54
CA VAL A 118 -10.19 8.15 -13.68
C VAL A 118 -8.77 8.44 -13.23
N LEU A 119 -7.78 7.81 -13.88
CA LEU A 119 -6.37 8.03 -13.60
C LEU A 119 -5.96 9.44 -14.06
N VAL A 120 -5.41 10.25 -13.16
CA VAL A 120 -5.00 11.64 -13.44
C VAL A 120 -3.50 11.84 -13.34
N THR A 121 -2.80 11.03 -12.54
CA THR A 121 -1.36 11.12 -12.35
C THR A 121 -0.75 9.73 -12.19
N VAL A 122 0.44 9.52 -12.76
CA VAL A 122 1.24 8.31 -12.59
C VAL A 122 2.67 8.70 -12.25
N THR A 123 3.29 8.00 -11.31
CA THR A 123 4.70 8.17 -10.97
C THR A 123 5.52 6.99 -11.44
N LYS A 124 6.84 7.18 -11.54
CA LYS A 124 7.78 6.10 -11.85
C LYS A 124 8.82 5.98 -10.76
N GLU A 125 8.96 4.78 -10.22
CA GLU A 125 10.04 4.40 -9.32
C GLU A 125 11.16 3.68 -10.11
N PRO A 126 12.44 4.11 -10.00
CA PRO A 126 13.55 3.41 -10.60
C PRO A 126 13.72 2.01 -10.00
N ARG A 127 14.09 1.04 -10.83
CA ARG A 127 14.38 -0.32 -10.37
C ARG A 127 15.42 -0.32 -9.26
N GLY A 128 15.06 -0.87 -8.09
CA GLY A 128 15.95 -0.98 -6.93
C GLY A 128 16.02 0.25 -6.02
N ARG A 129 15.19 1.28 -6.22
CA ARG A 129 14.99 2.37 -5.26
C ARG A 129 13.52 2.56 -4.95
N ILE A 130 13.19 2.64 -3.66
CA ILE A 130 11.85 3.02 -3.17
C ILE A 130 11.78 4.55 -3.16
N GLN A 131 12.02 5.17 -4.31
CA GLN A 131 12.00 6.63 -4.42
C GLN A 131 11.44 7.03 -5.77
N THR A 132 10.40 7.86 -5.75
CA THR A 132 9.81 8.41 -6.97
C THR A 132 10.83 9.25 -7.73
N SER A 133 11.02 8.94 -9.01
CA SER A 133 11.97 9.65 -9.89
C SER A 133 11.30 10.63 -10.83
N SER A 134 10.06 10.36 -11.23
CA SER A 134 9.28 11.23 -12.08
C SER A 134 7.80 11.07 -11.82
N VAL A 135 7.07 12.12 -12.14
CA VAL A 135 5.61 12.20 -12.09
C VAL A 135 5.11 12.63 -13.47
N GLN A 136 4.01 12.04 -13.90
CA GLN A 136 3.38 12.30 -15.18
C GLN A 136 1.91 12.60 -14.92
N MET A 137 1.49 13.80 -15.27
CA MET A 137 0.10 14.23 -15.22
C MET A 137 -0.58 13.99 -16.57
N LEU A 138 -1.77 13.40 -16.49
CA LEU A 138 -2.58 13.00 -17.63
C LEU A 138 -3.62 14.10 -17.90
N ASP A 139 -3.17 15.27 -18.35
CA ASP A 139 -4.01 16.46 -18.54
C ASP A 139 -5.22 16.22 -19.43
N TYR A 140 -5.09 15.33 -20.41
CA TYR A 140 -6.21 14.89 -21.23
C TYR A 140 -7.39 14.37 -20.41
N ASN A 141 -7.12 13.61 -19.34
CA ASN A 141 -8.16 13.12 -18.47
C ASN A 141 -8.76 14.26 -17.63
N LEU A 142 -7.92 15.14 -17.07
CA LEU A 142 -8.39 16.31 -16.31
C LEU A 142 -9.24 17.26 -17.16
N ASN A 143 -8.89 17.47 -18.43
CA ASN A 143 -9.60 18.35 -19.37
C ASN A 143 -11.05 17.94 -19.65
N ARG A 144 -11.41 16.69 -19.39
CA ARG A 144 -12.78 16.18 -19.58
C ARG A 144 -13.70 16.49 -18.40
N PHE A 145 -13.15 17.02 -17.31
CA PHE A 145 -13.87 17.32 -16.08
C PHE A 145 -13.87 18.82 -15.80
N GLN A 146 -14.94 19.27 -15.13
CA GLN A 146 -15.10 20.67 -14.74
C GLN A 146 -14.30 20.93 -13.47
N VAL A 147 -12.97 20.95 -13.61
CA VAL A 147 -12.06 21.47 -12.59
C VAL A 147 -11.75 22.92 -12.96
N ASP A 148 -12.15 23.85 -12.10
CA ASP A 148 -12.04 25.28 -12.35
C ASP A 148 -10.58 25.74 -12.13
N ASP A 149 -10.01 25.42 -10.96
CA ASP A 149 -8.61 25.70 -10.63
C ASP A 149 -7.73 24.47 -10.83
N ARG A 150 -7.33 24.28 -12.08
CA ARG A 150 -6.43 23.19 -12.48
C ARG A 150 -5.01 23.38 -11.93
N LYS A 151 -4.58 24.62 -11.75
CA LYS A 151 -3.22 24.91 -11.31
C LYS A 151 -3.08 24.64 -9.82
N GLY A 152 -4.08 25.03 -9.03
CA GLY A 152 -4.20 24.63 -7.63
C GLY A 152 -4.21 23.11 -7.48
N LEU A 153 -5.02 22.40 -8.29
CA LEU A 153 -5.04 20.93 -8.27
C LEU A 153 -3.66 20.31 -8.58
N GLU A 154 -2.97 20.81 -9.60
CA GLU A 154 -1.61 20.40 -9.94
C GLU A 154 -0.66 20.55 -8.74
N ILE A 155 -0.65 21.73 -8.12
CA ILE A 155 0.20 22.02 -6.95
C ILE A 155 -0.15 21.09 -5.78
N VAL A 156 -1.42 20.80 -5.53
CA VAL A 156 -1.86 19.87 -4.47
C VAL A 156 -1.37 18.45 -4.74
N ILE A 157 -1.55 17.95 -5.97
CA ILE A 157 -1.12 16.60 -6.37
C ILE A 157 0.40 16.46 -6.20
N LEU A 158 1.16 17.44 -6.68
CA LEU A 158 2.62 17.44 -6.58
C LEU A 158 3.08 17.56 -5.13
N THR A 159 2.47 18.46 -4.35
CA THR A 159 2.80 18.63 -2.93
C THR A 159 2.50 17.34 -2.15
N ALA A 160 1.35 16.71 -2.38
CA ALA A 160 1.00 15.44 -1.77
C ALA A 160 2.06 14.37 -2.06
N LEU A 161 2.45 14.20 -3.33
CA LEU A 161 3.50 13.28 -3.74
C LEU A 161 4.82 13.53 -3.01
N LEU A 162 5.26 14.78 -2.92
CA LEU A 162 6.49 15.16 -2.23
C LEU A 162 6.41 14.82 -0.73
N THR A 163 5.25 14.98 -0.09
CA THR A 163 5.08 14.55 1.30
C THR A 163 5.11 13.04 1.48
N PHE A 164 4.73 12.28 0.47
CA PHE A 164 4.77 10.82 0.51
C PHE A 164 6.20 10.31 0.35
N GLN A 165 6.99 10.95 -0.50
CA GLN A 165 8.43 10.67 -0.61
C GLN A 165 9.13 10.90 0.72
N ASP A 166 8.88 12.03 1.38
CA ASP A 166 9.48 12.30 2.70
C ASP A 166 9.01 11.29 3.77
N SER A 167 7.75 10.83 3.69
CA SER A 167 7.24 9.75 4.55
C SER A 167 8.02 8.46 4.33
N SER A 168 8.21 8.08 3.06
CA SER A 168 8.93 6.87 2.66
C SER A 168 10.40 6.92 3.08
N ASP A 169 11.07 8.05 2.83
CA ASP A 169 12.46 8.28 3.27
C ASP A 169 12.57 8.20 4.79
N ALA A 170 11.58 8.71 5.55
CA ALA A 170 11.56 8.59 7.00
C ALA A 170 11.38 7.14 7.50
N TYR A 171 10.64 6.30 6.78
CA TYR A 171 10.51 4.87 7.09
C TYR A 171 11.76 4.06 6.72
N HIS A 172 12.49 4.45 5.68
CA HIS A 172 13.61 3.69 5.13
C HIS A 172 15.00 4.23 5.50
N ARG A 173 15.09 5.36 6.20
CA ARG A 173 16.36 5.87 6.72
C ARG A 173 16.86 4.93 7.83
N SER A 174 17.96 4.23 7.58
CA SER A 174 18.60 3.41 8.61
C SER A 174 19.06 4.29 9.79
N PRO A 175 19.02 3.80 11.04
CA PRO A 175 19.49 4.56 12.20
C PRO A 175 21.01 4.86 12.19
N SER A 176 21.77 4.39 11.20
CA SER A 176 23.24 4.47 11.22
C SER A 176 23.83 5.75 10.62
N ALA A 177 22.99 6.75 10.30
CA ALA A 177 23.43 8.07 9.87
C ALA A 177 22.78 9.15 10.74
N SER A 178 22.92 8.99 12.05
CA SER A 178 22.91 10.14 12.96
C SER A 178 24.16 10.96 12.69
N GLU A 179 23.92 12.19 12.26
CA GLU A 179 24.90 13.26 12.18
C GLU A 179 25.64 13.36 13.52
N SER A 180 26.86 12.84 13.54
CA SER A 180 27.87 13.21 14.52
C SER A 180 28.29 14.65 14.19
N VAL A 181 27.54 15.61 14.70
CA VAL A 181 28.00 17.00 14.82
C VAL A 181 29.07 16.99 15.92
N THR A 182 30.32 16.73 15.56
CA THR A 182 31.47 17.02 16.42
C THR A 182 32.03 18.38 16.04
N PRO A 183 32.13 19.35 16.98
CA PRO A 183 32.80 20.61 16.71
C PRO A 183 34.31 20.37 16.71
N SER A 184 34.95 20.41 15.54
CA SER A 184 36.41 20.37 15.45
C SER A 184 36.99 21.78 15.48
N THR A 185 37.51 22.12 16.65
CA THR A 185 38.32 23.30 16.95
C THR A 185 39.67 23.24 16.23
N SER A 186 39.94 24.28 15.45
CA SER A 186 41.25 24.92 15.15
C SER A 186 42.57 24.16 15.39
N SER A 187 43.35 23.97 14.31
CA SER A 187 44.81 24.22 14.32
C SER A 187 45.40 24.46 12.92
N THR A 188 45.76 25.73 12.73
CA THR A 188 46.86 26.39 12.02
C THR A 188 47.76 25.67 10.98
N ALA A 189 47.96 26.42 9.88
CA ALA A 189 48.90 26.36 8.73
C ALA A 189 50.35 25.86 9.00
N THR A 190 51.12 25.32 8.04
CA THR A 190 51.66 25.95 6.80
C THR A 190 52.42 24.93 5.89
N PRO A 191 52.84 25.28 4.64
CA PRO A 191 53.08 24.36 3.50
C PRO A 191 54.56 24.21 3.05
N ALA A 192 54.87 23.22 2.18
CA ALA A 192 56.08 23.22 1.36
C ALA A 192 55.99 22.38 0.04
N SER A 193 56.09 23.11 -1.09
CA SER A 193 56.82 22.84 -2.37
C SER A 193 56.70 21.53 -3.19
N LYS A 194 56.25 21.70 -4.45
CA LYS A 194 56.46 20.92 -5.71
C LYS A 194 57.95 20.95 -6.21
N PRO A 195 58.42 20.33 -7.35
CA PRO A 195 57.72 19.68 -8.50
C PRO A 195 58.35 18.39 -9.19
N SER A 196 57.49 17.57 -9.85
CA SER A 196 57.61 16.87 -11.19
C SER A 196 58.75 15.86 -11.53
N PRO A 197 58.71 15.12 -12.67
CA PRO A 197 57.69 14.18 -13.19
C PRO A 197 58.29 12.82 -13.68
N SER A 198 57.59 11.69 -13.59
CA SER A 198 57.88 10.52 -14.45
C SER A 198 56.71 9.54 -14.56
N SER A 199 56.41 9.19 -15.81
CA SER A 199 55.40 8.28 -16.33
C SER A 199 55.47 6.83 -15.82
N SER A 200 54.33 6.25 -15.42
CA SER A 200 53.87 4.84 -15.64
C SER A 200 52.78 4.43 -14.60
N PRO A 201 52.12 3.27 -14.74
CA PRO A 201 50.98 2.95 -15.61
C PRO A 201 49.62 2.89 -14.85
N ALA A 202 48.51 2.81 -15.59
CA ALA A 202 47.13 2.88 -15.07
C ALA A 202 46.82 1.93 -13.89
N PRO A 203 46.02 2.38 -12.89
CA PRO A 203 45.65 1.56 -11.74
C PRO A 203 44.77 0.37 -12.17
N LYS A 204 45.13 -0.83 -11.70
CA LYS A 204 44.35 -2.05 -11.91
C LYS A 204 42.95 -1.86 -11.31
N ARG A 205 41.91 -2.10 -12.11
CA ARG A 205 40.51 -2.02 -11.67
C ARG A 205 40.31 -2.98 -10.48
N PRO A 206 39.58 -2.58 -9.43
CA PRO A 206 39.31 -3.45 -8.29
C PRO A 206 38.55 -4.71 -8.75
N PRO A 207 38.82 -5.88 -8.15
CA PRO A 207 38.14 -7.12 -8.48
C PRO A 207 36.64 -7.01 -8.19
N LYS A 208 35.82 -7.60 -9.08
CA LYS A 208 34.35 -7.67 -8.92
C LYS A 208 34.01 -8.27 -7.55
N PRO A 209 33.07 -7.70 -6.78
CA PRO A 209 32.65 -8.28 -5.51
C PRO A 209 32.11 -9.69 -5.74
N ALA A 210 32.38 -10.59 -4.79
CA ALA A 210 31.94 -11.98 -4.84
C ALA A 210 30.40 -12.05 -4.99
N PRO A 211 29.87 -13.06 -5.71
CA PRO A 211 28.43 -13.23 -5.84
C PRO A 211 27.80 -13.39 -4.46
N LYS A 212 26.84 -12.52 -4.13
CA LYS A 212 26.10 -12.56 -2.87
C LYS A 212 25.39 -13.92 -2.74
N THR A 213 25.55 -14.60 -1.62
CA THR A 213 24.97 -15.94 -1.36
C THR A 213 24.03 -15.91 -0.17
N GLY A 214 23.01 -16.78 -0.17
CA GLY A 214 22.10 -16.95 0.98
C GLY A 214 21.06 -15.83 1.09
N VAL A 215 20.88 -15.28 2.29
CA VAL A 215 19.87 -14.23 2.60
C VAL A 215 20.08 -12.96 1.76
N GLU A 216 21.33 -12.60 1.47
CA GLU A 216 21.65 -11.44 0.61
C GLU A 216 21.22 -11.64 -0.85
N ARG A 217 21.20 -12.90 -1.31
CA ARG A 217 20.68 -13.24 -2.64
C ARG A 217 19.16 -13.18 -2.66
N ILE A 218 18.51 -13.63 -1.58
CA ILE A 218 17.05 -13.51 -1.44
C ILE A 218 16.64 -12.04 -1.38
N SER A 219 17.33 -11.20 -0.61
CA SER A 219 17.01 -9.78 -0.53
C SER A 219 17.17 -9.07 -1.88
N GLU A 220 18.17 -9.45 -2.68
CA GLU A 220 18.33 -8.96 -4.06
C GLU A 220 17.19 -9.42 -4.98
N LEU A 221 16.79 -10.70 -4.91
CA LEU A 221 15.67 -11.24 -5.68
C LEU A 221 14.35 -10.55 -5.32
N GLN A 222 14.10 -10.30 -4.04
CA GLN A 222 12.89 -9.59 -3.58
C GLN A 222 12.94 -8.11 -3.93
N ALA A 223 14.11 -7.46 -3.83
CA ALA A 223 14.29 -6.08 -4.27
C ALA A 223 13.99 -5.91 -5.77
N GLY A 224 14.24 -6.94 -6.59
CA GLY A 224 13.88 -6.98 -8.00
C GLY A 224 12.38 -7.12 -8.28
N SER A 225 11.59 -7.66 -7.35
CA SER A 225 10.14 -7.86 -7.50
C SER A 225 9.32 -6.58 -7.25
N GLY A 226 9.88 -5.58 -6.56
CA GLY A 226 9.24 -4.29 -6.34
C GLY A 226 7.99 -4.34 -5.46
N GLU A 227 7.70 -5.44 -4.77
CA GLU A 227 6.56 -5.55 -3.86
C GLU A 227 7.04 -5.50 -2.40
N VAL A 228 6.63 -4.45 -1.68
CA VAL A 228 6.99 -4.26 -0.28
C VAL A 228 6.15 -5.19 0.59
N ASN A 229 6.78 -5.90 1.53
CA ASN A 229 6.16 -6.89 2.44
C ASN A 229 5.63 -8.16 1.75
N VAL A 230 5.92 -8.37 0.47
CA VAL A 230 5.60 -9.60 -0.26
C VAL A 230 6.89 -10.33 -0.62
N ILE A 231 6.99 -11.58 -0.18
CA ILE A 231 8.10 -12.48 -0.48
C ILE A 231 7.62 -13.48 -1.52
N THR A 232 8.18 -13.39 -2.73
CA THR A 232 7.90 -14.34 -3.81
C THR A 232 8.91 -15.48 -3.73
N VAL A 233 8.43 -16.70 -3.46
CA VAL A 233 9.26 -17.90 -3.38
C VAL A 233 9.35 -18.54 -4.77
N GLY A 234 10.56 -18.66 -5.29
CA GLY A 234 10.85 -19.31 -6.57
C GLY A 234 11.80 -20.49 -6.46
N SER A 235 12.30 -20.93 -7.61
CA SER A 235 13.28 -22.02 -7.72
C SER A 235 14.61 -21.68 -7.05
N GLU A 236 15.01 -20.40 -7.10
CA GLU A 236 16.24 -19.90 -6.49
C GLU A 236 16.16 -19.80 -4.96
N GLY A 237 17.27 -20.12 -4.27
CA GLY A 237 17.46 -19.96 -2.82
C GLY A 237 16.93 -21.11 -1.95
N LYS A 238 17.52 -21.28 -0.75
CA LYS A 238 17.12 -22.33 0.20
C LYS A 238 15.98 -21.88 1.11
N VAL A 239 15.19 -22.82 1.61
CA VAL A 239 14.08 -22.57 2.56
C VAL A 239 14.57 -21.78 3.78
N SER A 240 15.72 -22.17 4.33
CA SER A 240 16.35 -21.51 5.48
C SER A 240 16.66 -20.03 5.25
N ASP A 241 17.03 -19.66 4.02
CA ASP A 241 17.42 -18.30 3.67
C ASP A 241 16.18 -17.40 3.58
N TYR A 242 15.11 -17.91 2.95
CA TYR A 242 13.81 -17.24 2.94
C TYR A 242 13.23 -17.11 4.35
N ALA A 243 13.32 -18.15 5.17
CA ALA A 243 12.80 -18.11 6.53
C ALA A 243 13.55 -17.09 7.41
N THR A 244 14.87 -17.02 7.27
CA THR A 244 15.70 -16.01 7.97
C THR A 244 15.35 -14.60 7.51
N TYR A 245 15.15 -14.40 6.20
CA TYR A 245 14.71 -13.12 5.64
C TYR A 245 13.33 -12.70 6.16
N CYS A 246 12.34 -13.59 6.13
CA CYS A 246 11.00 -13.34 6.67
C CYS A 246 11.03 -13.04 8.17
N SER A 247 11.85 -13.77 8.93
CA SER A 247 12.01 -13.55 10.37
C SER A 247 12.61 -12.17 10.66
N SER A 248 13.64 -11.76 9.91
CA SER A 248 14.26 -10.44 10.03
C SER A 248 13.28 -9.32 9.70
N LEU A 249 12.44 -9.46 8.67
CA LEU A 249 11.37 -8.50 8.38
C LEU A 249 10.38 -8.39 9.54
N LEU A 250 9.97 -9.52 10.11
CA LEU A 250 9.04 -9.56 11.25
C LEU A 250 9.67 -9.14 12.59
N GLN A 251 10.99 -8.96 12.68
CA GLN A 251 11.63 -8.41 13.88
C GLN A 251 11.40 -6.90 14.00
N ASP A 252 11.26 -6.18 12.89
CA ASP A 252 10.97 -4.75 12.89
C ASP A 252 9.59 -4.47 13.49
N ASP A 253 9.52 -3.60 14.51
CA ASP A 253 8.29 -3.22 15.21
C ASP A 253 7.29 -2.51 14.28
N ALA A 254 7.76 -1.80 13.25
CA ALA A 254 6.90 -1.18 12.24
C ALA A 254 6.29 -2.22 11.29
N MET A 255 6.89 -3.40 11.18
CA MET A 255 6.42 -4.49 10.33
C MET A 255 5.35 -5.31 11.05
N LEU A 256 4.09 -5.10 10.68
CA LEU A 256 2.95 -5.80 11.28
C LEU A 256 2.63 -7.13 10.58
N PHE A 257 2.94 -7.25 9.28
CA PHE A 257 2.66 -8.46 8.51
C PHE A 257 3.64 -8.64 7.34
N VAL A 258 3.74 -9.88 6.84
CA VAL A 258 4.42 -10.24 5.59
C VAL A 258 3.59 -11.27 4.84
N THR A 259 3.62 -11.20 3.52
CA THR A 259 2.93 -12.12 2.63
C THR A 259 3.94 -12.99 1.92
N VAL A 260 3.88 -14.30 2.09
CA VAL A 260 4.72 -15.27 1.37
C VAL A 260 3.89 -15.89 0.27
N ARG A 261 4.27 -15.71 -0.98
CA ARG A 261 3.55 -16.26 -2.14
C ARG A 261 4.43 -17.16 -3.01
N SER A 262 3.82 -18.13 -3.66
CA SER A 262 4.48 -18.96 -4.66
C SER A 262 4.59 -18.21 -5.99
N SER A 263 5.74 -18.28 -6.65
CA SER A 263 5.87 -17.84 -8.05
C SER A 263 5.10 -18.76 -9.02
N ASP A 264 5.22 -20.07 -8.83
CA ASP A 264 4.56 -21.10 -9.64
C ASP A 264 3.94 -22.20 -8.77
N SER A 265 3.04 -23.01 -9.34
CA SER A 265 2.37 -24.13 -8.65
C SER A 265 3.36 -25.12 -8.02
N ASP A 266 4.52 -25.32 -8.65
CA ASP A 266 5.56 -26.25 -8.21
C ASP A 266 6.26 -25.78 -6.92
N HIS A 267 6.14 -24.49 -6.60
CA HIS A 267 6.77 -23.87 -5.44
C HIS A 267 5.84 -23.73 -4.24
N VAL A 268 4.58 -24.16 -4.34
CA VAL A 268 3.63 -24.17 -3.23
C VAL A 268 4.14 -24.96 -2.01
N PRO A 269 4.71 -26.18 -2.15
CA PRO A 269 5.26 -26.90 -1.01
C PRO A 269 6.42 -26.15 -0.34
N LYS A 270 7.24 -25.44 -1.13
CA LYS A 270 8.37 -24.65 -0.65
C LYS A 270 7.89 -23.45 0.18
N VAL A 271 6.81 -22.77 -0.23
CA VAL A 271 6.18 -21.68 0.53
C VAL A 271 5.74 -22.15 1.92
N LEU A 272 5.09 -23.31 1.99
CA LEU A 272 4.63 -23.88 3.26
C LEU A 272 5.82 -24.16 4.21
N GLN A 273 6.89 -24.74 3.69
CA GLN A 273 8.12 -24.99 4.46
C GLN A 273 8.76 -23.68 4.95
N VAL A 274 8.82 -22.64 4.12
CA VAL A 274 9.36 -21.33 4.50
C VAL A 274 8.56 -20.72 5.65
N VAL A 275 7.23 -20.78 5.58
CA VAL A 275 6.34 -20.25 6.62
C VAL A 275 6.52 -20.99 7.94
N GLU A 276 6.58 -22.33 7.89
CA GLU A 276 6.80 -23.15 9.08
C GLU A 276 8.17 -22.87 9.72
N GLU A 277 9.24 -22.82 8.91
CA GLU A 277 10.58 -22.49 9.41
C GLU A 277 10.65 -21.08 9.99
N THR A 278 9.94 -20.11 9.41
CA THR A 278 9.85 -18.74 9.94
C THR A 278 9.21 -18.73 11.33
N LYS A 279 8.09 -19.48 11.51
CA LYS A 279 7.43 -19.63 12.81
C LYS A 279 8.35 -20.31 13.83
N ARG A 280 9.03 -21.39 13.41
CA ARG A 280 9.99 -22.11 14.25
C ARG A 280 11.16 -21.23 14.68
N ALA A 281 11.68 -20.39 13.78
CA ALA A 281 12.76 -19.46 14.07
C ALA A 281 12.36 -18.41 15.13
N ARG A 282 11.13 -17.87 15.04
CA ARG A 282 10.60 -16.94 16.06
C ARG A 282 10.36 -17.61 17.42
N HIS A 283 9.79 -18.82 17.41
CA HIS A 283 9.60 -19.58 18.64
C HIS A 283 10.93 -19.89 19.33
N LYS A 284 11.96 -20.25 18.55
CA LYS A 284 13.32 -20.47 19.07
C LYS A 284 13.95 -19.18 19.63
N ALA A 285 13.58 -18.01 19.13
CA ALA A 285 14.07 -16.71 19.61
C ALA A 285 13.36 -16.22 20.89
N GLY A 286 12.44 -17.00 21.47
CA GLY A 286 11.75 -16.64 22.71
C GLY A 286 10.68 -15.55 22.54
N ILE A 287 10.18 -15.35 21.31
CA ILE A 287 9.12 -14.39 21.04
C ILE A 287 7.77 -15.11 21.20
N ASP A 288 7.18 -15.03 22.40
CA ASP A 288 5.95 -15.76 22.78
C ASP A 288 4.65 -15.27 22.11
N LYS A 289 4.74 -14.25 21.23
CA LYS A 289 3.59 -13.80 20.45
C LYS A 289 3.44 -14.65 19.20
N GLU A 290 2.43 -15.53 19.21
CA GLU A 290 2.05 -16.36 18.07
C GLU A 290 1.66 -15.49 16.85
N LEU A 291 2.12 -15.88 15.65
CA LEU A 291 1.76 -15.20 14.42
C LEU A 291 0.40 -15.69 13.91
N HIS A 292 -0.49 -14.76 13.61
CA HIS A 292 -1.72 -15.05 12.89
C HIS A 292 -1.40 -15.43 11.45
N GLN A 293 -1.96 -16.54 10.98
CA GLN A 293 -1.74 -17.05 9.62
C GLN A 293 -3.04 -17.05 8.84
N TYR A 294 -3.04 -16.41 7.68
CA TYR A 294 -4.17 -16.40 6.74
C TYR A 294 -3.72 -16.98 5.41
N VAL A 295 -4.41 -18.00 4.91
CA VAL A 295 -4.08 -18.68 3.65
C VAL A 295 -5.09 -18.26 2.60
N VAL A 296 -4.60 -17.63 1.54
CA VAL A 296 -5.39 -17.24 0.36
C VAL A 296 -4.95 -18.11 -0.80
N TYR A 297 -5.90 -18.84 -1.37
CA TYR A 297 -5.69 -19.59 -2.61
C TYR A 297 -6.08 -18.69 -3.77
N ASP A 298 -5.16 -18.46 -4.72
CA ASP A 298 -5.52 -17.88 -6.01
C ASP A 298 -6.10 -19.01 -6.86
N SER A 299 -7.35 -19.35 -6.57
CA SER A 299 -8.11 -20.15 -7.52
C SER A 299 -8.43 -19.23 -8.69
N ALA A 300 -7.65 -19.33 -9.77
CA ALA A 300 -8.17 -18.99 -11.09
C ALA A 300 -9.54 -19.67 -11.17
N LEU A 301 -10.61 -18.87 -11.22
CA LEU A 301 -11.97 -19.37 -11.37
C LEU A 301 -11.90 -20.35 -12.54
N PRO A 302 -12.15 -21.66 -12.35
CA PRO A 302 -12.33 -22.51 -13.50
C PRO A 302 -13.55 -21.93 -14.20
N THR A 303 -13.36 -21.38 -15.40
CA THR A 303 -14.42 -21.11 -16.36
C THR A 303 -15.11 -22.44 -16.68
N GLN A 304 -15.93 -22.94 -15.76
CA GLN A 304 -16.85 -24.04 -16.04
C GLN A 304 -18.01 -23.46 -16.82
N LYS A 305 -17.82 -23.36 -18.14
CA LYS A 305 -18.95 -23.42 -19.07
C LYS A 305 -19.58 -24.81 -18.94
N GLY A 306 -20.76 -24.88 -18.36
CA GLY A 306 -21.65 -26.04 -18.48
C GLY A 306 -22.39 -26.40 -17.21
N THR A 307 -23.72 -26.40 -17.29
CA THR A 307 -24.63 -26.96 -16.29
C THR A 307 -24.32 -28.45 -16.11
N ARG A 308 -23.78 -28.84 -14.95
CA ARG A 308 -23.66 -30.27 -14.60
C ARG A 308 -25.06 -30.81 -14.30
N VAL A 309 -25.67 -31.49 -15.28
CA VAL A 309 -26.81 -32.36 -15.05
C VAL A 309 -26.30 -33.59 -14.32
N ILE A 310 -26.59 -33.71 -13.03
CA ILE A 310 -26.33 -34.93 -12.26
C ILE A 310 -27.41 -35.93 -12.69
N LYS A 311 -27.04 -36.94 -13.48
CA LYS A 311 -27.90 -38.12 -13.71
C LYS A 311 -27.75 -39.05 -12.51
N LEU A 312 -28.88 -39.42 -11.91
CA LEU A 312 -28.95 -40.14 -10.63
C LEU A 312 -29.03 -41.67 -10.79
N ASP A 313 -28.85 -42.21 -11.99
CA ASP A 313 -29.08 -43.63 -12.31
C ASP A 313 -27.84 -44.41 -12.82
N ASP A 314 -26.63 -43.85 -12.73
CA ASP A 314 -25.41 -44.60 -13.12
C ASP A 314 -24.82 -45.40 -11.94
N GLU A 315 -24.66 -46.71 -12.14
CA GLU A 315 -24.07 -47.66 -11.20
C GLU A 315 -22.61 -47.29 -10.83
N PRO A 316 -22.16 -47.64 -9.60
CA PRO A 316 -20.90 -47.17 -9.05
C PRO A 316 -19.70 -47.88 -9.71
N LYS A 317 -19.13 -47.26 -10.75
CA LYS A 317 -17.83 -47.69 -11.29
C LYS A 317 -16.70 -47.34 -10.34
N ASP A 318 -16.21 -48.39 -9.69
CA ASP A 318 -14.84 -48.70 -9.29
C ASP A 318 -13.84 -47.56 -8.95
N LYS A 319 -13.48 -47.53 -7.67
CA LYS A 319 -12.10 -47.43 -7.13
C LYS A 319 -11.08 -46.61 -7.93
N SER A 320 -11.20 -45.29 -7.92
CA SER A 320 -10.03 -44.38 -8.09
C SER A 320 -10.25 -42.94 -7.55
N LYS A 321 -11.11 -42.77 -6.54
CA LYS A 321 -11.42 -41.46 -5.91
C LYS A 321 -10.29 -40.83 -5.06
N PHE A 322 -9.04 -41.23 -5.28
CA PHE A 322 -7.84 -40.56 -4.73
C PHE A 322 -6.89 -40.03 -5.82
N SER A 323 -7.26 -40.11 -7.11
CA SER A 323 -6.48 -39.46 -8.16
C SER A 323 -7.01 -38.05 -8.44
N GLY A 324 -6.17 -37.05 -8.23
CA GLY A 324 -6.39 -35.69 -8.71
C GLY A 324 -6.66 -34.63 -7.66
N TYR A 325 -5.89 -34.58 -6.55
CA TYR A 325 -5.66 -33.27 -5.93
C TYR A 325 -4.89 -32.44 -6.96
N THR A 326 -5.60 -31.50 -7.61
CA THR A 326 -4.94 -30.49 -8.43
C THR A 326 -4.45 -29.44 -7.45
N PRO A 327 -3.13 -29.30 -7.21
CA PRO A 327 -2.64 -28.29 -6.31
C PRO A 327 -3.10 -26.91 -6.79
N PRO A 328 -3.42 -25.99 -5.87
CA PRO A 328 -3.77 -24.62 -6.23
C PRO A 328 -2.66 -24.02 -7.09
N SER A 329 -3.06 -23.30 -8.15
CA SER A 329 -2.15 -22.67 -9.12
C SER A 329 -1.19 -21.70 -8.45
N SER A 330 -1.61 -21.03 -7.38
CA SER A 330 -0.72 -20.30 -6.49
C SER A 330 -1.31 -20.22 -5.08
N VAL A 331 -0.43 -20.07 -4.09
CA VAL A 331 -0.80 -19.86 -2.68
C VAL A 331 -0.13 -18.59 -2.17
N ALA A 332 -0.90 -17.76 -1.49
CA ALA A 332 -0.40 -16.63 -0.72
C ALA A 332 -0.73 -16.85 0.76
N ILE A 333 0.28 -16.76 1.62
CA ILE A 333 0.16 -16.91 3.07
C ILE A 333 0.54 -15.60 3.72
N HIS A 334 -0.40 -14.99 4.43
CA HIS A 334 -0.17 -13.79 5.22
C HIS A 334 0.18 -14.18 6.66
N LEU A 335 1.33 -13.73 7.14
CA LEU A 335 1.77 -13.85 8.51
C LEU A 335 1.68 -12.48 9.18
N SER A 336 0.92 -12.37 10.26
CA SER A 336 0.66 -11.10 10.96
C SER A 336 0.92 -11.20 12.45
N LYS A 337 1.40 -10.09 13.04
CA LYS A 337 1.53 -9.89 14.49
C LYS A 337 0.20 -9.54 15.17
N ILE A 338 -0.78 -9.07 14.39
CA ILE A 338 -2.12 -8.66 14.84
C ILE A 338 -3.20 -9.49 14.15
N ASP A 339 -4.35 -9.65 14.78
CA ASP A 339 -5.50 -10.31 14.15
C ASP A 339 -6.06 -9.42 13.03
N ILE A 340 -6.23 -10.01 11.85
CA ILE A 340 -6.80 -9.39 10.64
C ILE A 340 -8.11 -10.12 10.32
N PRO A 341 -9.25 -9.70 10.93
CA PRO A 341 -10.54 -10.37 10.74
C PRO A 341 -11.04 -10.32 9.29
N GLU A 342 -10.57 -9.36 8.48
CA GLU A 342 -10.94 -9.23 7.07
C GLU A 342 -10.39 -10.35 6.18
N LEU A 343 -9.27 -10.97 6.58
CA LEU A 343 -8.65 -12.10 5.88
C LEU A 343 -9.14 -13.45 6.40
N GLN A 344 -10.00 -13.47 7.42
CA GLN A 344 -10.64 -14.70 7.86
C GLN A 344 -11.60 -15.21 6.77
N PRO A 345 -11.62 -16.52 6.51
CA PRO A 345 -12.51 -17.09 5.51
C PRO A 345 -13.97 -16.81 5.90
N ARG A 346 -14.63 -15.90 5.16
CA ARG A 346 -16.05 -15.61 5.35
C ARG A 346 -16.84 -16.87 5.01
N SER A 347 -17.62 -17.37 5.96
CA SER A 347 -18.55 -18.45 5.69
C SER A 347 -19.52 -17.97 4.59
N LYS A 348 -19.81 -18.82 3.59
CA LYS A 348 -20.69 -18.47 2.45
C LYS A 348 -22.13 -18.13 2.86
N TYR A 349 -22.44 -18.09 4.16
CA TYR A 349 -23.76 -17.79 4.71
C TYR A 349 -23.95 -16.34 5.16
N ASP A 350 -22.90 -15.50 5.18
CA ASP A 350 -22.99 -14.11 5.68
C ASP A 350 -23.22 -13.04 4.61
N SER A 351 -23.50 -13.41 3.36
CA SER A 351 -23.94 -12.45 2.36
C SER A 351 -25.46 -12.17 2.47
N ARG A 352 -25.86 -11.45 3.51
CA ARG A 352 -27.09 -10.63 3.46
C ARG A 352 -26.72 -9.17 3.65
N PRO A 353 -27.17 -8.26 2.77
CA PRO A 353 -26.99 -6.83 2.99
C PRO A 353 -27.76 -6.42 4.26
N SER A 354 -27.07 -5.72 5.16
CA SER A 354 -27.61 -5.17 6.39
C SER A 354 -28.67 -4.11 6.07
N MET A 355 -29.94 -4.47 6.27
CA MET A 355 -31.04 -3.52 6.38
C MET A 355 -31.04 -2.89 7.78
N PRO A 356 -31.54 -1.65 7.93
CA PRO A 356 -31.43 -0.89 9.18
C PRO A 356 -32.15 -1.57 10.34
N SER A 357 -31.45 -1.60 11.47
CA SER A 357 -31.81 -2.20 12.76
C SER A 357 -33.21 -1.76 13.22
N GLY A 358 -34.12 -2.73 13.33
CA GLY A 358 -35.44 -2.52 13.90
C GLY A 358 -36.24 -3.81 14.04
N SER A 359 -35.71 -4.84 14.71
CA SER A 359 -36.53 -5.90 15.33
C SER A 359 -35.71 -6.90 16.14
N THR A 360 -36.22 -7.16 17.33
CA THR A 360 -35.81 -8.09 18.39
C THR A 360 -35.40 -9.47 17.88
N VAL A 361 -34.23 -9.95 18.31
CA VAL A 361 -33.68 -11.29 18.05
C VAL A 361 -34.57 -12.36 18.72
N PRO A 362 -35.07 -13.39 18.01
CA PRO A 362 -35.70 -14.55 18.65
C PRO A 362 -34.65 -15.60 19.09
N PRO A 363 -34.90 -16.32 20.19
CA PRO A 363 -33.95 -17.30 20.73
C PRO A 363 -33.80 -18.54 19.84
N PRO A 364 -32.62 -19.19 19.85
CA PRO A 364 -32.27 -20.22 18.88
C PRO A 364 -32.72 -21.61 19.36
N ASN A 365 -34.03 -21.90 19.30
CA ASN A 365 -34.53 -23.30 19.23
C ASN A 365 -36.05 -23.46 19.02
N GLU A 366 -36.78 -22.46 18.54
CA GLU A 366 -38.22 -22.64 18.26
C GLU A 366 -38.45 -23.44 16.98
N THR A 367 -39.22 -24.52 17.10
CA THR A 367 -39.65 -25.31 15.94
C THR A 367 -40.63 -24.50 15.07
N LYS A 368 -40.69 -24.80 13.77
CA LYS A 368 -41.57 -24.11 12.80
C LYS A 368 -43.06 -24.12 13.22
N LYS A 369 -43.47 -25.09 14.05
CA LYS A 369 -44.82 -25.20 14.61
C LYS A 369 -45.07 -24.18 15.72
N GLU A 370 -44.12 -23.98 16.62
CA GLU A 370 -44.19 -23.01 17.72
C GLU A 370 -44.21 -21.57 17.20
N ARG A 371 -43.36 -21.27 16.20
CA ARG A 371 -43.36 -19.95 15.54
C ARG A 371 -44.72 -19.59 14.93
N LYS A 372 -45.39 -20.56 14.32
CA LYS A 372 -46.72 -20.35 13.70
C LYS A 372 -47.82 -20.19 14.75
N GLU A 373 -47.69 -20.83 15.90
CA GLU A 373 -48.63 -20.68 17.01
C GLU A 373 -48.47 -19.31 17.70
N ARG A 374 -47.23 -18.84 17.87
CA ARG A 374 -46.93 -17.53 18.43
C ARG A 374 -47.46 -16.39 17.55
N GLU A 375 -47.21 -16.43 16.24
CA GLU A 375 -47.79 -15.44 15.30
C GLU A 375 -49.33 -15.42 15.34
N LYS A 376 -49.96 -16.58 15.56
CA LYS A 376 -51.41 -16.67 15.67
C LYS A 376 -51.91 -16.02 16.97
N ARG A 377 -51.21 -16.20 18.09
CA ARG A 377 -51.52 -15.57 19.38
C ARG A 377 -51.33 -14.06 19.35
N GLU A 378 -50.26 -13.57 18.74
CA GLU A 378 -50.00 -12.13 18.59
C GLU A 378 -51.10 -11.45 17.73
N LYS A 379 -51.49 -12.07 16.60
CA LYS A 379 -52.62 -11.57 15.79
C LYS A 379 -53.96 -11.59 16.53
N GLU A 380 -54.18 -12.54 17.43
CA GLU A 380 -55.40 -12.59 18.24
C GLU A 380 -55.42 -11.52 19.34
N GLN A 381 -54.28 -11.25 19.99
CA GLN A 381 -54.14 -10.16 20.96
C GLN A 381 -54.33 -8.79 20.30
N GLU A 382 -53.77 -8.57 19.11
CA GLU A 382 -53.93 -7.30 18.38
C GLU A 382 -55.40 -7.06 17.99
N LYS A 383 -56.12 -8.12 17.59
CA LYS A 383 -57.57 -8.04 17.34
C LYS A 383 -58.39 -7.74 18.59
N LYS A 384 -58.00 -8.26 19.76
CA LYS A 384 -58.65 -7.95 21.05
C LYS A 384 -58.41 -6.50 21.48
N LEU A 385 -57.19 -5.97 21.32
CA LEU A 385 -56.88 -4.57 21.61
C LEU A 385 -57.67 -3.60 20.71
N LYS A 386 -57.82 -3.94 19.42
CA LYS A 386 -58.60 -3.12 18.48
C LYS A 386 -60.11 -3.13 18.78
N LYS A 387 -60.65 -4.23 19.33
CA LYS A 387 -62.06 -4.29 19.78
C LYS A 387 -62.33 -3.57 21.11
N GLY A 388 -61.34 -3.40 21.98
CA GLY A 388 -61.49 -2.71 23.26
C GLY A 388 -61.52 -1.19 23.19
N LYS A 389 -60.89 -0.58 22.17
CA LYS A 389 -60.80 0.89 22.00
C LYS A 389 -62.06 1.55 21.44
N GLY A 390 -63.08 0.79 21.03
CA GLY A 390 -64.32 1.33 20.44
C GLY A 390 -65.46 1.59 21.42
N ARG A 391 -65.25 1.50 22.74
CA ARG A 391 -66.35 1.55 23.73
C ARG A 391 -66.27 2.67 24.77
N TYR A 392 -65.35 3.62 24.61
CA TYR A 392 -65.31 4.84 25.41
C TYR A 392 -65.12 6.03 24.48
N LEU A 393 -66.23 6.54 23.95
CA LEU A 393 -66.43 7.90 23.46
C LEU A 393 -67.91 8.02 23.07
N SER A 394 -68.76 8.01 24.09
CA SER A 394 -70.13 8.49 24.03
C SER A 394 -70.49 9.02 25.41
N PHE A 395 -70.20 10.30 25.63
CA PHE A 395 -71.00 11.25 26.41
C PHE A 395 -70.54 12.66 26.01
#